data_AF-A0A8I1LPY7-F1
#
_entry.id   AF-A0A8I1LPY7-F1
#
_cell.length_a   1.000
_cell.length_b   1.000
_cell.length_c   1.000
_cell.angle_alpha   90.00
_cell.angle_beta   90.00
_cell.angle_gamma   90.00
#
_symmetry.space_group_name_H-M   'P 1'
#
loop_
_entity.id
_entity.type
_entity.pdbx_description
1 polymer ?
#
loop_
_entity_poly.entity_id
_entity_poly.type
_entity_poly.pdbx_seq_one_letter_code
_entity_poly.pdbx_strand_id
1 'polypeptide(L)'
;MRNAIEFKVYGDYALFTDPLTKLGGEKLTYSVPTYQALKGIVESIYWKPTIMMVVDKVRVLHAIRMESKGVRPIEYGGGNTLANYTYLKDPCYEVQAHFEFNPHRPEMEYDRNENKHHNILKRSLLAGGRRDIFLGTRECQAYVEPCEFGIEAGFYDNYGDIHLGNMVHGINYPDETGRDQMEVRLWNPVMKDGVIDFIRPEECTQVRTIANMQPKRFDENNVQSADELLAQWEGWVN
;
A
#
# COMPACT_ATOMS: atom_id res chain seq x y z
N MET A 1 10.92 -10.67 14.87
CA MET A 1 11.35 -11.51 13.72
C MET A 1 12.22 -10.67 12.80
N ARG A 2 13.10 -11.27 11.99
CA ARG A 2 14.01 -10.51 11.11
C ARG A 2 13.35 -10.08 9.79
N ASN A 3 12.10 -10.43 9.54
CA ASN A 3 11.36 -10.09 8.33
C ASN A 3 10.54 -8.78 8.41
N ALA A 4 10.63 -8.05 9.53
CA ALA A 4 9.91 -6.79 9.72
C ALA A 4 10.68 -5.58 9.16
N ILE A 5 9.93 -4.58 8.71
CA ILE A 5 10.41 -3.29 8.24
C ILE A 5 9.56 -2.17 8.81
N GLU A 6 10.23 -1.08 9.17
CA GLU A 6 9.63 0.14 9.69
C GLU A 6 10.11 1.30 8.83
N PHE A 7 9.18 2.13 8.39
CA PHE A 7 9.47 3.28 7.55
C PHE A 7 8.43 4.37 7.73
N LYS A 8 8.87 5.61 7.51
CA LYS A 8 7.99 6.77 7.42
C LYS A 8 7.66 7.01 5.96
N VAL A 9 6.43 7.39 5.68
CA VAL A 9 5.96 7.79 4.35
C VAL A 9 5.23 9.13 4.43
N TYR A 10 5.60 10.05 3.55
CA TYR A 10 5.10 11.42 3.57
C TYR A 10 4.99 11.98 2.15
N GLY A 11 4.11 12.96 1.98
CA GLY A 11 3.92 13.68 0.71
C GLY A 11 3.04 14.89 0.91
N ASP A 12 2.95 15.76 -0.11
CA ASP A 12 2.16 16.99 0.01
C ASP A 12 0.64 16.71 0.05
N TYR A 13 0.22 15.66 -0.66
CA TYR A 13 -1.18 15.25 -0.76
C TYR A 13 -1.33 13.73 -0.78
N ALA A 14 -2.50 13.25 -0.38
CA ALA A 14 -2.93 11.86 -0.58
C ALA A 14 -4.40 11.76 -1.01
N LEU A 15 -4.72 10.72 -1.78
CA LEU A 15 -6.08 10.42 -2.21
C LEU A 15 -6.40 8.93 -2.09
N PHE A 16 -6.82 8.51 -0.90
CA PHE A 16 -7.31 7.16 -0.64
C PHE A 16 -8.81 7.10 -0.92
N THR A 17 -9.19 6.99 -2.20
CA THR A 17 -10.58 7.21 -2.60
C THR A 17 -11.59 6.30 -1.90
N ASP A 18 -12.61 6.90 -1.29
CA ASP A 18 -13.79 6.17 -0.82
C ASP A 18 -14.66 5.75 -2.03
N PRO A 19 -14.87 4.44 -2.27
CA PRO A 19 -15.65 3.95 -3.40
C PRO A 19 -17.10 4.45 -3.39
N LEU A 20 -17.69 4.78 -2.24
CA LEU A 20 -19.07 5.29 -2.16
C LEU A 20 -19.20 6.67 -2.80
N THR A 21 -18.13 7.47 -2.75
CA THR A 21 -18.15 8.85 -3.24
C THR A 21 -17.96 8.94 -4.76
N LYS A 22 -17.48 7.86 -5.40
CA LYS A 22 -17.25 7.81 -6.85
C LYS A 22 -18.51 7.94 -7.70
N LEU A 23 -19.70 7.69 -7.13
CA LEU A 23 -20.97 7.70 -7.86
C LEU A 23 -21.32 9.07 -8.45
N GLY A 24 -20.77 10.16 -7.90
CA GLY A 24 -21.03 11.54 -8.35
C GLY A 24 -19.98 12.12 -9.30
N GLY A 25 -18.98 11.34 -9.73
CA GLY A 25 -17.85 11.84 -10.54
C GLY A 25 -16.79 12.62 -9.74
N GLU A 26 -17.13 13.06 -8.54
CA GLU A 26 -16.19 13.58 -7.54
C GLU A 26 -15.52 12.42 -6.77
N LYS A 27 -14.40 12.71 -6.13
CA LYS A 27 -13.70 11.75 -5.27
C LYS A 27 -13.36 12.40 -3.95
N LEU A 28 -13.74 11.74 -2.87
CA LEU A 28 -13.26 12.11 -1.54
C LEU A 28 -12.33 11.02 -1.02
N THR A 29 -11.23 11.46 -0.43
CA THR A 29 -10.31 10.58 0.27
C THR A 29 -10.89 10.12 1.60
N TYR A 30 -10.56 8.90 2.00
CA TYR A 30 -10.62 8.49 3.40
C TYR A 30 -9.70 9.36 4.25
N SER A 31 -10.00 9.39 5.56
CA SER A 31 -9.23 10.14 6.55
C SER A 31 -7.84 9.56 6.82
N VAL A 32 -7.64 8.28 6.54
CA VAL A 32 -6.39 7.53 6.74
C VAL A 32 -6.16 6.56 5.57
N PRO A 33 -4.93 6.08 5.35
CA PRO A 33 -4.66 5.06 4.32
C PRO A 33 -5.40 3.75 4.56
N THR A 34 -5.76 3.07 3.48
CA THR A 34 -6.26 1.68 3.52
C THR A 34 -5.10 0.70 3.63
N TYR A 35 -5.36 -0.52 4.12
CA TYR A 35 -4.37 -1.60 4.16
C TYR A 35 -3.76 -1.84 2.77
N GLN A 36 -4.61 -1.90 1.74
CA GLN A 36 -4.16 -2.11 0.35
C GLN A 36 -3.24 -0.99 -0.15
N ALA A 37 -3.52 0.28 0.20
CA ALA A 37 -2.68 1.39 -0.20
C ALA A 37 -1.28 1.28 0.43
N LEU A 38 -1.21 0.94 1.72
CA LEU A 38 0.06 0.72 2.42
C LEU A 38 0.80 -0.50 1.88
N LYS A 39 0.11 -1.60 1.60
CA LYS A 39 0.71 -2.79 0.95
C LYS A 39 1.36 -2.40 -0.38
N GLY A 40 0.67 -1.61 -1.21
CA GLY A 40 1.22 -1.12 -2.48
C GLY A 40 2.46 -0.24 -2.30
N ILE A 41 2.49 0.61 -1.27
CA ILE A 41 3.67 1.42 -0.92
C ILE A 41 4.84 0.53 -0.54
N VAL A 42 4.67 -0.44 0.36
CA VAL A 42 5.72 -1.39 0.77
C VAL A 42 6.23 -2.18 -0.44
N GLU A 43 5.35 -2.61 -1.32
CA GLU A 43 5.72 -3.33 -2.54
C GLU A 43 6.55 -2.43 -3.49
N SER A 44 6.27 -1.12 -3.55
CA SER A 44 7.08 -0.16 -4.32
C SER A 44 8.48 0.04 -3.74
N ILE A 45 8.66 -0.15 -2.43
CA ILE A 45 9.99 -0.19 -1.82
C ILE A 45 10.75 -1.39 -2.38
N TYR A 46 10.20 -2.59 -2.23
CA TYR A 46 10.75 -3.80 -2.82
C TYR A 46 9.69 -4.90 -2.85
N TRP A 47 9.62 -5.64 -3.96
CA TRP A 47 8.73 -6.79 -4.09
C TRP A 47 9.30 -7.84 -5.05
N LYS A 48 9.00 -9.10 -4.75
CA LYS A 48 9.20 -10.26 -5.62
C LYS A 48 8.04 -11.25 -5.41
N PRO A 49 7.67 -12.07 -6.41
CA PRO A 49 6.56 -13.03 -6.30
C PRO A 49 6.75 -14.08 -5.18
N THR A 50 8.01 -14.32 -4.77
CA THR A 50 8.38 -15.19 -3.65
C THR A 50 7.82 -14.73 -2.31
N ILE A 51 7.54 -13.43 -2.15
CA ILE A 51 7.13 -12.80 -0.90
C ILE A 51 5.77 -12.11 -1.00
N MET A 52 5.04 -12.08 0.10
CA MET A 52 3.83 -11.31 0.30
C MET A 52 4.06 -10.30 1.42
N MET A 53 3.74 -9.03 1.17
CA MET A 53 3.82 -7.98 2.17
C MET A 53 2.56 -7.96 3.03
N VAL A 54 2.76 -7.95 4.34
CA VAL A 54 1.71 -7.84 5.36
C VAL A 54 1.95 -6.55 6.13
N VAL A 55 0.95 -5.67 6.16
CA VAL A 55 1.02 -4.42 6.91
C VAL A 55 0.45 -4.66 8.29
N ASP A 56 1.25 -4.47 9.33
CA ASP A 56 0.84 -4.74 10.71
C ASP A 56 0.17 -3.51 11.32
N LYS A 57 0.83 -2.36 11.22
CA LYS A 57 0.40 -1.12 11.88
C LYS A 57 0.71 0.10 11.05
N VAL A 58 -0.10 1.13 11.23
CA VAL A 58 0.23 2.49 10.78
C VAL A 58 -0.01 3.47 11.91
N ARG A 59 0.88 4.44 12.06
CA ARG A 59 0.71 5.57 12.97
C ARG A 59 0.58 6.85 12.16
N VAL A 60 -0.46 7.63 12.45
CA VAL A 60 -0.74 8.91 11.82
C VAL A 60 -0.05 10.02 12.60
N LEU A 61 0.98 10.63 12.00
CA LEU A 61 1.79 11.65 12.68
C LEU A 61 1.17 13.04 12.58
N HIS A 62 0.62 13.41 11.43
CA HIS A 62 0.06 14.74 11.18
C HIS A 62 -1.45 14.78 11.37
N ALA A 63 -1.99 15.95 11.75
CA ALA A 63 -3.42 16.17 11.85
C ALA A 63 -4.11 15.96 10.50
N ILE A 64 -5.22 15.22 10.50
CA ILE A 64 -6.04 14.95 9.32
C ILE A 64 -6.64 16.27 8.81
N ARG A 65 -6.21 16.70 7.62
CA ARG A 65 -6.66 17.94 6.96
C ARG A 65 -7.06 17.63 5.53
N MET A 66 -8.21 18.17 5.12
CA MET A 66 -8.76 17.97 3.78
C MET A 66 -8.67 19.25 2.96
N GLU A 67 -8.33 19.14 1.67
CA GLU A 67 -8.31 20.26 0.72
C GLU A 67 -9.01 19.84 -0.58
N SER A 68 -10.05 20.58 -0.98
CA SER A 68 -10.73 20.38 -2.27
C SER A 68 -9.95 21.07 -3.38
N LYS A 69 -9.73 20.35 -4.48
CA LYS A 69 -9.10 20.87 -5.69
C LYS A 69 -9.94 20.51 -6.93
N GLY A 70 -10.11 21.50 -7.80
CA GLY A 70 -10.63 21.29 -9.14
C GLY A 70 -9.61 20.52 -9.97
N VAL A 71 -10.02 19.38 -10.51
CA VAL A 71 -9.20 18.53 -11.36
C VAL A 71 -9.92 18.24 -12.67
N ARG A 72 -9.12 17.93 -13.68
CA ARG A 72 -9.61 17.39 -14.95
C ARG A 72 -9.29 15.89 -14.99
N PRO A 73 -10.27 15.01 -14.78
CA PRO A 73 -10.06 13.57 -14.84
C PRO A 73 -9.57 13.15 -16.24
N ILE A 74 -8.62 12.23 -16.27
CA ILE A 74 -8.13 11.63 -17.51
C ILE A 74 -9.02 10.43 -17.82
N GLU A 75 -9.91 10.58 -18.80
CA GLU A 75 -10.80 9.51 -19.27
C GLU A 75 -10.51 9.18 -20.73
N TYR A 76 -10.48 7.89 -21.07
CA TYR A 76 -10.10 7.39 -22.39
C TYR A 76 -11.02 7.89 -23.52
N GLY A 77 -12.28 8.20 -23.20
CA GLY A 77 -13.26 8.74 -24.16
C GLY A 77 -13.04 10.21 -24.54
N GLY A 78 -12.15 10.93 -23.84
CA GLY A 78 -12.00 12.38 -23.99
C GLY A 78 -13.16 13.16 -23.36
N GLY A 79 -12.84 14.27 -22.70
CA GLY A 79 -13.81 15.12 -22.03
C GLY A 79 -13.13 16.31 -21.32
N ASN A 80 -13.89 17.38 -21.13
CA ASN A 80 -13.52 18.54 -20.30
C ASN A 80 -14.34 18.55 -19.01
N THR A 81 -14.64 17.37 -18.47
CA THR A 81 -15.34 17.27 -17.18
C THR A 81 -14.45 17.85 -16.11
N LEU A 82 -14.91 18.90 -15.44
CA LEU A 82 -14.28 19.41 -14.22
C LEU A 82 -14.91 18.66 -13.05
N ALA A 83 -14.07 18.09 -12.20
CA ALA A 83 -14.49 17.42 -10.98
C ALA A 83 -13.75 18.03 -9.80
N ASN A 84 -14.37 18.06 -8.63
CA ASN A 84 -13.67 18.42 -7.39
C ASN A 84 -13.24 17.15 -6.69
N TYR A 85 -11.94 17.01 -6.47
CA TYR A 85 -11.39 15.94 -5.64
C TYR A 85 -10.95 16.52 -4.31
N THR A 86 -11.33 15.86 -3.22
CA THR A 86 -10.92 16.23 -1.86
C THR A 86 -9.76 15.34 -1.43
N TYR A 87 -8.60 15.95 -1.22
CA TYR A 87 -7.33 15.32 -0.87
C TYR A 87 -7.03 15.50 0.61
N LEU A 88 -6.23 14.58 1.17
CA LEU A 88 -5.53 14.81 2.42
C LEU A 88 -4.37 15.75 2.11
N LYS A 89 -4.13 16.73 2.98
CA LYS A 89 -3.04 17.69 2.85
C LYS A 89 -1.99 17.45 3.92
N ASP A 90 -0.73 17.43 3.51
CA ASP A 90 0.44 17.20 4.37
C ASP A 90 0.35 15.89 5.20
N PRO A 91 0.00 14.74 4.59
CA PRO A 91 -0.01 13.46 5.29
C PRO A 91 1.41 12.95 5.62
N CYS A 92 1.57 12.42 6.82
CA CYS A 92 2.79 11.75 7.28
C CYS A 92 2.43 10.55 8.16
N TYR A 93 3.02 9.39 7.86
CA TYR A 93 2.71 8.12 8.52
C TYR A 93 3.97 7.33 8.84
N GLU A 94 4.02 6.70 10.02
CA GLU A 94 4.95 5.59 10.30
C GLU A 94 4.23 4.28 10.01
N VAL A 95 4.89 3.35 9.33
CA VAL A 95 4.31 2.06 8.93
C VAL A 95 5.21 0.95 9.42
N GLN A 96 4.61 -0.04 10.08
CA GLN A 96 5.24 -1.31 10.42
C GLN A 96 4.64 -2.41 9.55
N ALA A 97 5.49 -3.15 8.86
CA ALA A 97 5.10 -4.25 7.99
C ALA A 97 6.12 -5.38 8.09
N HIS A 98 5.74 -6.56 7.62
CA HIS A 98 6.67 -7.68 7.44
C HIS A 98 6.37 -8.41 6.13
N PHE A 99 7.31 -9.25 5.70
CA PHE A 99 7.08 -10.15 4.57
C PHE A 99 6.93 -11.59 5.02
N GLU A 100 6.06 -12.32 4.34
CA GLU A 100 5.92 -13.77 4.43
C GLU A 100 6.22 -14.42 3.08
N PHE A 101 6.62 -15.68 3.07
CA PHE A 101 6.77 -16.40 1.81
C PHE A 101 5.42 -16.74 1.22
N ASN A 102 5.29 -16.57 -0.09
CA ASN A 102 4.06 -16.86 -0.79
C ASN A 102 3.82 -18.39 -0.89
N PRO A 103 2.78 -18.95 -0.23
CA PRO A 103 2.48 -20.37 -0.31
C PRO A 103 1.87 -20.76 -1.66
N HIS A 104 1.30 -19.80 -2.40
CA HIS A 104 0.64 -20.02 -3.69
C HIS A 104 1.63 -20.10 -4.87
N ARG A 105 2.94 -19.98 -4.59
CA ARG A 105 4.02 -20.04 -5.58
C ARG A 105 5.03 -21.15 -5.21
N PRO A 106 4.63 -22.44 -5.27
CA PRO A 106 5.53 -23.54 -4.94
C PRO A 106 6.75 -23.59 -5.86
N GLU A 107 6.63 -23.11 -7.10
CA GLU A 107 7.73 -23.01 -8.06
C GLU A 107 8.87 -22.09 -7.59
N MET A 108 8.60 -21.16 -6.66
CA MET A 108 9.57 -20.20 -6.11
C MET A 108 10.20 -20.67 -4.78
N GLU A 109 10.01 -21.92 -4.37
CA GLU A 109 10.54 -22.42 -3.09
C GLU A 109 12.07 -22.28 -2.98
N TYR A 110 12.79 -22.41 -4.09
CA TYR A 110 14.24 -22.22 -4.15
C TYR A 110 14.70 -20.80 -3.78
N ASP A 111 13.83 -19.81 -3.92
CA ASP A 111 14.13 -18.39 -3.65
C ASP A 111 13.72 -17.97 -2.22
N ARG A 112 13.12 -18.87 -1.42
CA ARG A 112 12.64 -18.57 -0.06
C ARG A 112 13.79 -18.38 0.94
N ASN A 113 14.50 -17.27 0.83
CA ASN A 113 15.65 -16.92 1.67
C ASN A 113 15.40 -15.59 2.40
N GLU A 114 15.17 -15.68 3.71
CA GLU A 114 14.86 -14.52 4.55
C GLU A 114 15.99 -13.48 4.54
N ASN A 115 17.25 -13.93 4.67
CA ASN A 115 18.40 -13.03 4.70
C ASN A 115 18.56 -12.27 3.38
N LYS A 116 18.30 -12.94 2.24
CA LYS A 116 18.35 -12.31 0.91
C LYS A 116 17.32 -11.19 0.81
N HIS A 117 16.03 -11.51 1.03
CA HIS A 117 14.96 -10.55 0.85
C HIS A 117 15.02 -9.42 1.87
N HIS A 118 15.35 -9.72 3.13
CA HIS A 118 15.47 -8.71 4.18
C HIS A 118 16.56 -7.68 3.89
N ASN A 119 17.75 -8.15 3.50
CA ASN A 119 18.87 -7.24 3.22
C ASN A 119 18.61 -6.37 1.99
N ILE A 120 17.96 -6.92 0.94
CA ILE A 120 17.58 -6.14 -0.24
C ILE A 120 16.47 -5.13 0.11
N LEU A 121 15.47 -5.56 0.89
CA LEU A 121 14.39 -4.70 1.35
C LEU A 121 14.94 -3.50 2.16
N LYS A 122 15.82 -3.74 3.13
CA LYS A 122 16.50 -2.69 3.89
C LYS A 122 17.30 -1.73 3.01
N ARG A 123 18.13 -2.26 2.11
CA ARG A 123 18.90 -1.44 1.16
C ARG A 123 18.00 -0.59 0.25
N SER A 124 16.87 -1.16 -0.18
CA SER A 124 15.91 -0.49 -1.04
C SER A 124 15.22 0.65 -0.29
N LEU A 125 14.85 0.44 0.97
CA LEU A 125 14.31 1.48 1.83
C LEU A 125 15.32 2.62 2.07
N LEU A 126 16.59 2.29 2.34
CA LEU A 126 17.65 3.30 2.50
C LEU A 126 17.84 4.18 1.26
N ALA A 127 17.50 3.66 0.07
CA ALA A 127 17.56 4.39 -1.19
C ALA A 127 16.26 5.13 -1.55
N GLY A 128 15.23 5.11 -0.68
CA GLY A 128 13.92 5.74 -0.95
C GLY A 128 12.95 4.86 -1.75
N GLY A 129 13.24 3.57 -1.89
CA GLY A 129 12.46 2.60 -2.67
C GLY A 129 13.02 2.34 -4.06
N ARG A 130 12.49 1.32 -4.74
CA ARG A 130 12.90 0.95 -6.11
C ARG A 130 11.99 1.50 -7.19
N ARG A 131 10.77 1.90 -6.81
CA ARG A 131 9.74 2.45 -7.68
C ARG A 131 9.19 3.72 -7.04
N ASP A 132 8.57 4.56 -7.86
CA ASP A 132 7.87 5.74 -7.38
C ASP A 132 6.83 5.36 -6.31
N ILE A 133 6.79 6.16 -5.25
CA ILE A 133 5.83 6.01 -4.17
C ILE A 133 4.67 6.97 -4.43
N PHE A 134 3.44 6.44 -4.32
CA PHE A 134 2.22 7.19 -4.49
C PHE A 134 1.28 6.98 -3.31
N LEU A 135 0.72 8.07 -2.77
CA LEU A 135 -0.31 8.02 -1.73
C LEU A 135 -1.70 7.95 -2.37
N GLY A 136 -2.04 6.77 -2.90
CA GLY A 136 -3.36 6.44 -3.43
C GLY A 136 -3.53 6.70 -4.94
N THR A 137 -3.05 7.84 -5.45
CA THR A 137 -3.15 8.19 -6.88
C THR A 137 -1.84 8.74 -7.44
N ARG A 138 -1.69 8.75 -8.77
CA ARG A 138 -0.44 9.10 -9.46
C ARG A 138 -0.02 10.56 -9.26
N GLU A 139 -0.98 11.45 -9.09
CA GLU A 139 -0.74 12.87 -8.79
C GLU A 139 -0.28 13.12 -7.35
N CYS A 140 -0.44 12.14 -6.45
CA CYS A 140 -0.03 12.21 -5.05
C CYS A 140 1.32 11.49 -4.87
N GLN A 141 2.39 12.03 -5.46
CA GLN A 141 3.74 11.50 -5.28
C GLN A 141 4.21 11.70 -3.83
N ALA A 142 4.92 10.70 -3.33
CA ALA A 142 5.41 10.65 -1.95
C ALA A 142 6.81 10.05 -1.87
N TYR A 143 7.36 10.04 -0.67
CA TYR A 143 8.69 9.50 -0.38
C TYR A 143 8.63 8.63 0.87
N VAL A 144 9.60 7.73 0.98
CA VAL A 144 9.78 6.85 2.13
C VAL A 144 11.16 7.01 2.72
N GLU A 145 11.27 6.90 4.03
CA GLU A 145 12.54 6.89 4.75
C GLU A 145 12.51 5.87 5.90
N PRO A 146 13.66 5.25 6.24
CA PRO A 146 13.75 4.40 7.42
C PRO A 146 13.39 5.18 8.69
N CYS A 147 12.60 4.58 9.57
CA CYS A 147 12.28 5.15 10.87
C CYS A 147 12.23 4.04 11.93
N GLU A 148 12.21 4.45 13.20
CA GLU A 148 11.88 3.57 14.32
C GLU A 148 10.47 3.90 14.78
N PHE A 149 9.57 2.91 14.69
CA PHE A 149 8.15 3.13 14.89
C PHE A 149 7.83 3.59 16.31
N GLY A 150 7.06 4.66 16.47
CA GLY A 150 6.59 5.13 17.78
C GLY A 150 7.53 6.12 18.49
N ILE A 151 8.68 6.47 17.91
CA ILE A 151 9.63 7.40 18.54
C ILE A 151 9.29 8.87 18.27
N GLU A 152 8.90 9.21 17.04
CA GLU A 152 8.58 10.59 16.69
C GLU A 152 7.32 11.06 17.44
N ALA A 153 7.21 12.34 17.78
CA ALA A 153 5.99 12.87 18.39
C ALA A 153 4.88 12.94 17.33
N GLY A 154 3.73 12.34 17.62
CA GLY A 154 2.55 12.36 16.76
C GLY A 154 1.51 13.36 17.26
N PHE A 155 0.74 13.95 16.35
CA PHE A 155 -0.37 14.84 16.70
C PHE A 155 -1.44 14.14 17.55
N TYR A 156 -1.65 12.86 17.31
CA TYR A 156 -2.68 12.05 17.97
C TYR A 156 -2.19 11.29 19.20
N ASP A 157 -0.99 11.57 19.71
CA ASP A 157 -0.47 10.92 20.91
C ASP A 157 -1.34 11.27 22.14
N ASN A 158 -1.79 10.26 22.88
CA ASN A 158 -2.70 10.41 24.03
C ASN A 158 -4.03 11.10 23.70
N TYR A 159 -4.51 10.98 22.45
CA TYR A 159 -5.76 11.57 21.99
C TYR A 159 -7.00 10.70 22.33
N GLY A 160 -6.79 9.40 22.56
CA GLY A 160 -7.82 8.40 22.75
C GLY A 160 -8.27 7.73 21.44
N ASP A 161 -9.45 7.10 21.48
CA ASP A 161 -9.97 6.28 20.40
C ASP A 161 -10.78 7.11 19.38
N ILE A 162 -10.43 6.98 18.10
CA ILE A 162 -11.16 7.55 16.97
C ILE A 162 -11.72 6.41 16.11
N HIS A 163 -13.04 6.31 16.05
CA HIS A 163 -13.74 5.37 15.18
C HIS A 163 -13.85 5.95 13.77
N LEU A 164 -13.22 5.28 12.79
CA LEU A 164 -13.11 5.78 11.40
C LEU A 164 -14.27 5.32 10.50
N GLY A 165 -15.19 4.52 11.02
CA GLY A 165 -16.33 4.00 10.27
C GLY A 165 -15.97 2.77 9.43
N ASN A 166 -16.76 2.49 8.39
CA ASN A 166 -16.52 1.36 7.49
C ASN A 166 -15.53 1.78 6.39
N MET A 167 -14.45 1.04 6.23
CA MET A 167 -13.42 1.32 5.25
C MET A 167 -13.09 0.09 4.43
N VAL A 168 -12.61 0.30 3.21
CA VAL A 168 -11.98 -0.76 2.43
C VAL A 168 -10.68 -1.17 3.11
N HIS A 169 -10.54 -2.46 3.42
CA HIS A 169 -9.27 -3.06 3.81
C HIS A 169 -8.42 -3.28 2.56
N GLY A 170 -8.95 -4.06 1.62
CA GLY A 170 -8.31 -4.29 0.33
C GLY A 170 -9.12 -5.19 -0.58
N ILE A 171 -8.47 -5.69 -1.63
CA ILE A 171 -9.10 -6.56 -2.64
C ILE A 171 -8.41 -7.93 -2.57
N ASN A 172 -9.21 -8.99 -2.50
CA ASN A 172 -8.76 -10.35 -2.72
C ASN A 172 -8.65 -10.54 -4.24
N TYR A 173 -7.41 -10.70 -4.72
CA TYR A 173 -7.19 -11.16 -6.08
C TYR A 173 -7.13 -12.70 -6.11
N PRO A 174 -7.42 -13.31 -7.28
CA PRO A 174 -7.32 -14.75 -7.43
C PRO A 174 -5.91 -15.29 -7.11
N ASP A 175 -4.86 -14.51 -7.44
CA ASP A 175 -3.46 -14.85 -7.16
C ASP A 175 -3.11 -14.90 -5.65
N GLU A 176 -3.91 -14.24 -4.80
CA GLU A 176 -3.69 -14.16 -3.35
C GLU A 176 -4.61 -15.11 -2.57
N THR A 177 -5.70 -15.57 -3.17
CA THR A 177 -6.71 -16.40 -2.49
C THR A 177 -6.88 -17.81 -3.08
N GLY A 178 -6.35 -18.04 -4.29
CA GLY A 178 -6.57 -19.28 -5.04
C GLY A 178 -8.01 -19.47 -5.54
N ARG A 179 -8.84 -18.42 -5.52
CA ARG A 179 -10.25 -18.45 -5.94
C ARG A 179 -10.46 -17.57 -7.18
N ASP A 180 -11.22 -18.05 -8.16
CA ASP A 180 -11.47 -17.36 -9.44
C ASP A 180 -12.45 -16.17 -9.35
N GLN A 181 -12.32 -15.36 -8.29
CA GLN A 181 -13.18 -14.22 -7.99
C GLN A 181 -12.37 -13.06 -7.42
N MET A 182 -12.81 -11.85 -7.74
CA MET A 182 -12.36 -10.62 -7.11
C MET A 182 -13.33 -10.26 -6.00
N GLU A 183 -12.82 -10.15 -4.77
CA GLU A 183 -13.65 -9.77 -3.61
C GLU A 183 -13.09 -8.52 -2.95
N VAL A 184 -13.96 -7.64 -2.45
CA VAL A 184 -13.55 -6.54 -1.56
C VAL A 184 -13.69 -6.96 -0.11
N ARG A 185 -12.65 -6.68 0.66
CA ARG A 185 -12.63 -6.82 2.11
C ARG A 185 -12.94 -5.46 2.73
N LEU A 186 -13.94 -5.43 3.59
CA LEU A 186 -14.33 -4.26 4.38
C LEU A 186 -14.04 -4.54 5.86
N TRP A 187 -13.80 -3.48 6.61
CA TRP A 187 -13.56 -3.57 8.05
C TRP A 187 -13.84 -2.23 8.74
N ASN A 188 -13.83 -2.24 10.07
CA ASN A 188 -14.11 -1.08 10.90
C ASN A 188 -12.89 -0.69 11.73
N PRO A 189 -11.94 0.08 11.17
CA PRO A 189 -10.76 0.50 11.90
C PRO A 189 -11.08 1.45 13.06
N VAL A 190 -10.31 1.30 14.13
CA VAL A 190 -10.24 2.24 15.25
C VAL A 190 -8.79 2.71 15.35
N MET A 191 -8.59 4.03 15.32
CA MET A 191 -7.29 4.64 15.57
C MET A 191 -7.18 4.95 17.06
N LYS A 192 -6.20 4.37 17.74
CA LYS A 192 -5.96 4.54 19.18
C LYS A 192 -4.66 5.31 19.35
N ASP A 193 -4.75 6.52 19.90
CA ASP A 193 -3.59 7.40 20.09
C ASP A 193 -2.73 7.55 18.81
N GLY A 194 -3.40 7.70 17.67
CA GLY A 194 -2.75 7.82 16.35
C GLY A 194 -2.37 6.49 15.69
N VAL A 195 -2.45 5.36 16.37
CA VAL A 195 -2.06 4.04 15.85
C VAL A 195 -3.28 3.25 15.39
N ILE A 196 -3.18 2.62 14.23
CA ILE A 196 -4.16 1.67 13.69
C ILE A 196 -3.47 0.32 13.54
N ASP A 197 -3.95 -0.68 14.28
CA ASP A 197 -3.58 -2.07 14.11
C ASP A 197 -4.45 -2.70 13.02
N PHE A 198 -3.83 -3.22 11.96
CA PHE A 198 -4.55 -3.90 10.89
C PHE A 198 -4.82 -5.35 11.26
N ILE A 199 -6.04 -5.81 10.97
CA ILE A 199 -6.34 -7.24 10.93
C ILE A 199 -5.77 -7.86 9.66
N ARG A 200 -5.43 -9.15 9.69
CA ARG A 200 -4.95 -9.85 8.50
C ARG A 200 -6.06 -9.96 7.43
N PRO A 201 -5.72 -10.06 6.14
CA PRO A 201 -6.71 -10.24 5.07
C PRO A 201 -7.72 -11.36 5.33
N GLU A 202 -7.28 -12.49 5.89
CA GLU A 202 -8.11 -13.66 6.21
C GLU A 202 -9.03 -13.47 7.44
N GLU A 203 -8.77 -12.46 8.28
CA GLU A 203 -9.57 -12.15 9.46
C GLU A 203 -10.70 -11.16 9.15
N CYS A 204 -10.71 -10.59 7.94
CA CYS A 204 -11.80 -9.71 7.49
C CYS A 204 -13.11 -10.48 7.39
N THR A 205 -14.09 -10.14 8.24
CA THR A 205 -15.40 -10.80 8.27
C THR A 205 -16.35 -10.29 7.18
N GLN A 206 -16.16 -9.06 6.71
CA GLN A 206 -17.03 -8.43 5.71
C GLN A 206 -16.38 -8.52 4.32
N VAL A 207 -16.58 -9.65 3.64
CA VAL A 207 -16.07 -9.90 2.29
C VAL A 207 -17.21 -9.93 1.29
N ARG A 208 -17.09 -9.19 0.19
CA ARG A 208 -18.09 -9.14 -0.89
C ARG A 208 -17.47 -9.41 -2.25
N THR A 209 -18.03 -10.35 -2.99
CA THR A 209 -17.64 -10.61 -4.38
C THR A 209 -18.04 -9.44 -5.28
N ILE A 210 -17.09 -8.90 -6.04
CA ILE A 210 -17.30 -7.82 -7.01
C ILE A 210 -17.50 -8.41 -8.42
N ALA A 211 -16.61 -9.33 -8.84
CA ALA A 211 -16.60 -9.89 -10.18
C ALA A 211 -15.88 -11.25 -10.23
N ASN A 212 -16.11 -12.03 -11.28
CA ASN A 212 -15.31 -13.22 -11.57
C ASN A 212 -14.00 -12.80 -12.26
N MET A 213 -12.86 -13.32 -11.80
CA MET A 213 -11.53 -12.99 -12.36
C MET A 213 -10.62 -14.22 -12.26
N GLN A 214 -9.83 -14.47 -13.30
CA GLN A 214 -8.86 -15.57 -13.31
C GLN A 214 -7.47 -15.10 -12.83
N PRO A 215 -6.67 -15.96 -12.16
CA PRO A 215 -5.31 -15.64 -11.71
C PRO A 215 -4.39 -15.18 -12.85
N LYS A 216 -3.51 -14.21 -12.58
CA LYS A 216 -2.55 -13.74 -13.59
C LYS A 216 -1.41 -14.75 -13.67
N ARG A 217 -1.28 -15.37 -14.85
CA ARG A 217 -0.17 -16.30 -15.13
C ARG A 217 1.11 -15.49 -15.35
N PHE A 218 2.16 -15.85 -14.63
CA PHE A 218 3.50 -15.30 -14.80
C PHE A 218 4.39 -16.38 -15.41
N ASP A 219 5.09 -16.05 -16.49
CA ASP A 219 6.04 -16.88 -17.22
C ASP A 219 7.36 -16.13 -17.40
N GLU A 220 8.39 -16.78 -17.98
CA GLU A 220 9.71 -16.17 -18.25
C GLU A 220 9.63 -14.90 -19.12
N ASN A 221 8.53 -14.71 -19.85
CA ASN A 221 8.29 -13.52 -20.67
C ASN A 221 7.80 -12.30 -19.85
N ASN A 222 7.29 -12.52 -18.64
CA ASN A 222 6.60 -11.50 -17.83
C ASN A 222 7.20 -11.29 -16.44
N VAL A 223 8.27 -12.01 -16.09
CA VAL A 223 8.99 -11.89 -14.81
C VAL A 223 10.49 -11.77 -15.07
N GLN A 224 11.08 -10.66 -14.62
CA GLN A 224 12.53 -10.48 -14.65
C GLN A 224 13.18 -11.09 -13.40
N SER A 225 14.21 -11.90 -13.59
CA SER A 225 14.94 -12.52 -12.49
C SER A 225 15.71 -11.48 -11.66
N ALA A 226 16.02 -11.80 -10.40
CA ALA A 226 16.82 -10.89 -9.56
C ALA A 226 18.26 -10.73 -10.09
N ASP A 227 18.81 -11.77 -10.71
CA ASP A 227 20.19 -11.81 -11.20
C ASP A 227 20.34 -11.01 -12.51
N GLU A 228 19.37 -11.10 -13.43
CA GLU A 228 19.34 -10.25 -14.64
C GLU A 228 19.18 -8.77 -14.30
N LEU A 229 18.39 -8.46 -13.28
CA LEU A 229 18.19 -7.09 -12.82
C LEU A 229 19.45 -6.52 -12.16
N LEU A 230 20.22 -7.35 -11.43
CA LEU A 230 21.51 -6.97 -10.88
C LEU A 230 22.55 -6.74 -11.99
N ALA A 231 22.62 -7.65 -12.97
CA ALA A 231 23.53 -7.52 -14.12
C ALA A 231 23.23 -6.29 -14.98
N GLN A 232 21.95 -5.96 -15.20
CA GLN A 232 21.58 -4.70 -15.83
C GLN A 232 22.05 -3.50 -15.02
N TRP A 233 21.90 -3.50 -13.70
CA TRP A 233 22.36 -2.39 -12.87
C TRP A 233 23.89 -2.24 -12.90
N GLU A 234 24.65 -3.33 -12.85
CA GLU A 234 26.12 -3.31 -12.92
C GLU A 234 26.63 -2.89 -14.31
N GLY A 235 25.90 -3.20 -15.37
CA GLY A 235 26.23 -2.79 -16.74
C GLY A 235 26.03 -1.30 -17.04
N TRP A 236 25.29 -0.56 -16.22
CA TRP A 236 25.10 0.91 -16.36
C TRP A 236 26.15 1.73 -15.58
N VAL A 237 26.99 1.06 -14.78
CA VAL A 237 28.04 1.69 -13.94
C VAL A 237 29.42 1.62 -14.61
N ASN A 238 29.52 1.02 -15.81
CA ASN A 238 30.71 1.04 -16.67
C ASN A 238 30.51 1.92 -17.91
#